data_AF-A0A520YLL3-F1
#
_entry.id   AF-A0A520YLL3-F1
#
_cell.length_a   1.000
_cell.length_b   1.000
_cell.length_c   1.000
_cell.angle_alpha   90.00
_cell.angle_beta   90.00
_cell.angle_gamma   90.00
#
_symmetry.space_group_name_H-M   'P 1'
#
loop_
_entity.id
_entity.type
_entity.pdbx_description
1 polymer ?
#
loop_
_entity_poly.entity_id
_entity_poly.type
_entity_poly.pdbx_seq_one_letter_code
_entity_poly.pdbx_strand_id
1 'polypeptide(L)'
;MHVVWDGVGGAISIESIHSMRFGGRFCIVGWSATPFVAGGKGRGGAPNANMLPTNLIQMKGLDVLGCPAVISLKHDPALGPIRLSWILERIVDGRLRPHVGAVYSIDDYVEALQAKWESRFVGGCVLHP
;
A
#
# COMPACT_ATOMS: atom_id res chain seq x y z
N MET A 1 -15.55 -9.64 3.33
CA MET A 1 -14.94 -8.63 4.22
C MET A 1 -15.69 -7.30 4.15
N HIS A 2 -15.67 -6.49 5.22
CA HIS A 2 -16.23 -5.11 5.19
C HIS A 2 -15.22 -4.06 4.73
N VAL A 3 -13.92 -4.34 4.87
CA VAL A 3 -12.84 -3.49 4.37
C VAL A 3 -11.78 -4.38 3.75
N VAL A 4 -11.22 -3.96 2.62
CA VAL A 4 -10.05 -4.56 1.98
C VAL A 4 -9.02 -3.45 1.73
N TRP A 5 -7.75 -3.72 2.07
CA TRP A 5 -6.63 -2.86 1.72
C TRP A 5 -5.86 -3.53 0.58
N ASP A 6 -6.05 -3.05 -0.64
CA ASP A 6 -5.43 -3.62 -1.84
C ASP A 6 -4.13 -2.88 -2.19
N GLY A 7 -3.01 -3.59 -2.00
CA GLY A 7 -1.69 -3.13 -2.44
C GLY A 7 -1.23 -3.74 -3.77
N VAL A 8 -2.00 -4.65 -4.35
CA VAL A 8 -1.52 -5.52 -5.42
C VAL A 8 -2.07 -5.11 -6.78
N GLY A 9 -3.38 -4.93 -6.91
CA GLY A 9 -3.98 -4.68 -8.22
C GLY A 9 -4.23 -5.95 -9.06
N GLY A 10 -4.69 -5.76 -10.29
CA GLY A 10 -4.87 -6.81 -11.29
C GLY A 10 -5.92 -7.85 -10.90
N ALA A 11 -5.68 -9.12 -11.27
CA ALA A 11 -6.59 -10.22 -11.00
C ALA A 11 -6.87 -10.41 -9.49
N ILE A 12 -5.91 -10.10 -8.62
CA ILE A 12 -6.08 -10.21 -7.17
C ILE A 12 -7.11 -9.21 -6.63
N SER A 13 -7.24 -8.03 -7.25
CA SER A 13 -8.31 -7.08 -6.89
C SER A 13 -9.70 -7.65 -7.18
N ILE A 14 -9.85 -8.39 -8.29
CA ILE A 14 -11.12 -9.01 -8.69
C ILE A 14 -11.53 -10.06 -7.64
N GLU A 15 -10.61 -10.96 -7.29
CA GLU A 15 -10.84 -11.97 -6.24
C GLU A 15 -11.15 -11.34 -4.88
N SER A 16 -10.43 -10.26 -4.54
CA SER A 16 -10.68 -9.51 -3.32
C SER A 16 -12.10 -8.94 -3.30
N ILE A 17 -12.58 -8.36 -4.40
CA ILE A 17 -13.95 -7.84 -4.55
C ILE A 17 -15.00 -8.96 -4.48
N HIS A 18 -14.71 -10.14 -5.02
CA HIS A 18 -15.57 -11.32 -4.86
C HIS A 18 -15.75 -11.70 -3.38
N SER A 19 -14.73 -11.57 -2.54
CA SER A 19 -14.82 -11.85 -1.10
C SER A 19 -15.55 -10.77 -0.28
N MET A 20 -15.82 -9.60 -0.85
CA MET A 20 -16.42 -8.47 -0.12
C MET A 20 -17.91 -8.67 0.17
N ARG A 21 -18.35 -8.14 1.31
CA ARG A 21 -19.76 -8.09 1.73
C ARG A 21 -20.43 -6.84 1.15
N PHE A 22 -21.76 -6.85 1.10
CA PHE A 22 -22.54 -5.67 0.73
C PHE A 22 -22.18 -4.46 1.61
N GLY A 23 -22.05 -3.28 1.03
CA GLY A 23 -21.67 -2.04 1.73
C GLY A 23 -20.20 -2.00 2.18
N GLY A 24 -19.34 -2.84 1.62
CA GLY A 24 -17.91 -2.88 1.97
C GLY A 24 -17.09 -1.77 1.32
N ARG A 25 -15.89 -1.51 1.88
CA ARG A 25 -14.93 -0.51 1.37
C ARG A 25 -13.69 -1.19 0.79
N PHE A 26 -13.39 -0.89 -0.47
CA PHE A 26 -12.20 -1.35 -1.18
C PHE A 26 -11.19 -0.21 -1.27
N CYS A 27 -10.15 -0.26 -0.44
CA CYS A 27 -9.15 0.79 -0.30
C CYS A 27 -7.88 0.45 -1.09
N ILE A 28 -7.61 1.22 -2.14
CA ILE A 28 -6.44 1.04 -3.02
C ILE A 28 -5.24 1.78 -2.41
N VAL A 29 -4.24 1.02 -1.94
CA VAL A 29 -3.00 1.54 -1.33
C VAL A 29 -1.76 1.35 -2.22
N GLY A 30 -1.86 0.55 -3.28
CA GLY A 30 -0.77 0.28 -4.22
C GLY A 30 -1.19 -0.55 -5.42
N TRP A 31 -0.25 -0.87 -6.30
CA TRP A 31 -0.46 -1.65 -7.52
C TRP A 31 0.78 -2.45 -7.93
N SER A 32 1.25 -3.35 -7.05
CA SER A 32 2.43 -4.18 -7.31
C SER A 32 2.34 -5.06 -8.57
N ALA A 33 1.13 -5.44 -9.01
CA ALA A 33 0.92 -6.25 -10.20
C ALA A 33 0.93 -5.44 -11.51
N THR A 34 0.78 -4.11 -11.45
CA THR A 34 0.78 -3.22 -12.63
C THR A 34 1.72 -2.02 -12.44
N PRO A 35 3.00 -2.21 -12.06
CA PRO A 35 3.86 -1.13 -11.56
C PRO A 35 4.15 -0.02 -12.59
N PHE A 36 4.08 -0.33 -13.89
CA PHE A 36 4.41 0.60 -14.97
C PHE A 36 3.31 1.63 -15.30
N VAL A 37 2.16 1.59 -14.60
CA VAL A 37 1.06 2.55 -14.82
C VAL A 37 1.40 3.97 -14.36
N ALA A 38 2.41 4.13 -13.50
CA ALA A 38 2.84 5.44 -13.00
C ALA A 38 3.31 6.38 -14.13
N GLY A 39 3.82 5.83 -15.24
CA GLY A 39 4.29 6.60 -16.40
C GLY A 39 3.20 7.46 -17.03
N GLY A 40 1.94 7.01 -17.00
CA GLY A 40 0.79 7.76 -17.49
C GLY A 40 0.39 8.94 -16.59
N LYS A 41 0.89 9.02 -15.35
CA LYS A 41 0.59 10.08 -14.37
C LYS A 41 -0.92 10.34 -14.20
N GLY A 42 -1.74 9.28 -14.25
CA GLY A 42 -3.20 9.37 -14.18
C GLY A 42 -3.87 9.93 -15.45
N ARG A 43 -3.12 10.10 -16.54
CA ARG A 43 -3.64 10.44 -17.87
C ARG A 43 -3.84 9.16 -18.68
N GLY A 44 -4.59 9.26 -19.78
CA GLY A 44 -4.71 8.17 -20.75
C GLY A 44 -3.35 7.72 -21.30
N GLY A 45 -3.25 6.44 -21.69
CA GLY A 45 -2.05 5.88 -22.32
C GLY A 45 -1.10 5.08 -21.41
N ALA A 46 -1.43 4.90 -20.12
CA ALA A 46 -0.72 3.94 -19.28
C ALA A 46 -0.97 2.50 -19.77
N PRO A 47 0.06 1.72 -20.10
CA PRO A 47 -0.14 0.30 -20.41
C PRO A 47 -0.65 -0.42 -19.16
N ASN A 48 -1.65 -1.28 -19.33
CA ASN A 48 -2.19 -2.14 -18.26
C ASN A 48 -2.70 -1.37 -17.03
N ALA A 49 -3.45 -0.28 -17.26
CA ALA A 49 -4.19 0.40 -16.20
C ALA A 49 -5.01 -0.63 -15.39
N ASN A 50 -5.01 -0.49 -14.06
CA ASN A 50 -5.72 -1.44 -13.20
C ASN A 50 -7.24 -1.31 -13.43
N MET A 51 -7.92 -2.44 -13.65
CA MET A 51 -9.34 -2.50 -13.97
C MET A 51 -10.11 -3.18 -12.85
N LEU A 52 -11.27 -2.62 -12.48
CA LEU A 52 -12.14 -3.18 -11.45
C LEU A 52 -13.52 -3.56 -12.01
N PRO A 53 -14.15 -4.65 -11.53
CA PRO A 53 -15.42 -5.15 -12.01
C PRO A 53 -16.58 -4.28 -11.51
N THR A 54 -17.03 -3.34 -12.36
CA THR A 54 -18.06 -2.35 -12.01
C THR A 54 -19.41 -2.99 -11.66
N ASN A 55 -19.74 -4.12 -12.28
CA ASN A 55 -20.93 -4.91 -11.94
C ASN A 55 -20.90 -5.40 -10.50
N LEU A 56 -19.78 -5.98 -10.04
CA LEU A 56 -19.66 -6.48 -8.66
C LEU A 56 -19.65 -5.34 -7.65
N ILE A 57 -19.01 -4.22 -7.99
CA ILE A 57 -19.03 -2.99 -7.19
C ILE A 57 -20.48 -2.50 -7.00
N GLN A 58 -21.25 -2.42 -8.10
CA GLN A 58 -22.64 -1.97 -8.07
C GLN A 58 -23.53 -2.95 -7.30
N MET A 59 -23.46 -4.24 -7.61
CA MET A 59 -24.33 -5.25 -6.99
C MET A 59 -24.11 -5.38 -5.48
N LYS A 60 -22.90 -5.10 -5.01
CA LYS A 60 -22.54 -5.14 -3.59
C LYS A 60 -22.56 -3.77 -2.94
N GLY A 61 -22.89 -2.69 -3.65
CA GLY A 61 -22.86 -1.33 -3.10
C GLY A 61 -21.53 -0.98 -2.44
N LEU A 62 -20.41 -1.22 -3.13
CA LEU A 62 -19.07 -0.99 -2.56
C LEU A 62 -18.61 0.45 -2.73
N ASP A 63 -17.93 0.97 -1.71
CA ASP A 63 -17.09 2.16 -1.86
C ASP A 63 -15.72 1.74 -2.41
N VAL A 64 -15.24 2.42 -3.44
CA VAL A 64 -13.89 2.25 -3.98
C VAL A 64 -13.09 3.52 -3.71
N LEU A 65 -12.07 3.40 -2.87
CA LEU A 65 -11.33 4.54 -2.31
C LEU A 65 -9.85 4.49 -2.71
N GLY A 66 -9.33 5.58 -3.29
CA GLY A 66 -7.89 5.76 -3.48
C GLY A 66 -7.24 6.27 -2.19
N CYS A 67 -6.11 5.65 -1.77
CA CYS A 67 -5.41 6.00 -0.53
C CYS A 67 -3.94 6.43 -0.77
N PRO A 68 -3.67 7.52 -1.52
CA PRO A 68 -2.31 7.85 -1.91
C PRO A 68 -1.57 8.65 -0.83
N ALA A 69 -0.84 7.97 0.05
CA ALA A 69 -0.19 8.56 1.23
C ALA A 69 0.59 9.86 0.94
N VAL A 70 1.49 9.83 -0.06
CA VAL A 70 2.33 10.98 -0.43
C VAL A 70 1.55 12.06 -1.16
N ILE A 71 0.65 11.68 -2.08
CA ILE A 71 -0.12 12.65 -2.87
C ILE A 71 -1.07 13.43 -1.97
N SER A 72 -1.71 12.77 -1.00
CA SER A 72 -2.56 13.44 -0.01
C SER A 72 -1.80 14.52 0.76
N LEU A 73 -0.53 14.29 1.12
CA LEU A 73 0.28 15.30 1.81
C LEU A 73 0.65 16.51 0.92
N LYS A 74 0.69 16.33 -0.41
CA LYS A 74 0.90 17.45 -1.33
C LYS A 74 -0.34 18.36 -1.41
N HIS A 75 -1.53 17.78 -1.28
CA HIS A 75 -2.79 18.53 -1.29
C HIS A 75 -3.12 19.14 0.07
N ASP A 76 -2.84 18.40 1.14
CA ASP A 76 -3.04 18.85 2.52
C ASP A 76 -1.80 18.50 3.37
N PRO A 77 -0.84 19.42 3.47
CA PRO A 77 0.35 19.24 4.29
C PRO A 77 0.07 19.10 5.78
N ALA A 78 -1.07 19.60 6.27
CA ALA A 78 -1.42 19.51 7.70
C ALA A 78 -1.65 18.07 8.15
N LEU A 79 -1.97 17.16 7.23
CA LEU A 79 -2.11 15.72 7.51
C LEU A 79 -0.80 15.07 7.96
N GLY A 80 0.36 15.62 7.60
CA GLY A 80 1.67 15.03 7.90
C GLY A 80 1.92 14.91 9.41
N PRO A 81 1.95 16.05 10.14
CA PRO A 81 2.11 16.05 11.59
C PRO A 81 1.04 15.22 12.31
N ILE A 82 -0.23 15.31 11.89
CA ILE A 82 -1.35 14.57 12.50
C ILE A 82 -1.17 13.05 12.38
N ARG A 83 -0.77 12.57 11.20
CA ARG A 83 -0.55 11.13 10.98
C ARG A 83 0.68 10.64 11.74
N LEU A 84 1.76 11.42 11.75
CA LEU A 84 2.99 11.05 12.44
C LEU A 84 2.77 10.99 13.96
N SER A 85 2.07 11.97 14.56
CA SER A 85 1.77 11.94 15.99
C SER A 85 0.96 10.71 16.37
N TRP A 86 -0.09 10.39 15.60
CA TRP A 86 -0.91 9.21 15.82
C TRP A 86 -0.12 7.88 15.77
N ILE A 87 0.87 7.79 14.86
CA ILE A 87 1.76 6.63 14.75
C ILE A 87 2.69 6.56 15.97
N LEU A 88 3.35 7.67 16.31
CA LEU A 88 4.31 7.74 17.41
C LEU A 88 3.66 7.45 18.76
N GLU A 89 2.46 7.99 19.01
CA GLU A 89 1.66 7.69 20.21
C GLU A 89 1.43 6.19 20.37
N ARG A 90 1.13 5.49 19.26
CA ARG A 90 0.91 4.04 19.26
C ARG A 90 2.19 3.22 19.39
N ILE A 91 3.33 3.77 18.99
CA ILE A 91 4.63 3.16 19.23
C ILE A 91 4.96 3.26 20.72
N VAL A 92 4.78 4.44 21.30
CA VAL A 92 5.05 4.71 22.72
C VAL A 92 4.15 3.89 23.63
N ASP A 93 2.85 3.77 23.31
CA ASP A 93 1.91 2.95 24.09
C ASP A 93 1.99 1.44 23.81
N GLY A 94 2.86 1.03 22.88
CA GLY A 94 3.12 -0.35 22.53
C GLY A 94 2.07 -1.05 21.65
N ARG A 95 1.03 -0.34 21.18
CA ARG A 95 0.01 -0.86 20.26
C ARG A 95 0.52 -1.05 18.83
N LEU A 96 1.56 -0.33 18.44
CA LEU A 96 2.25 -0.48 17.18
C LEU A 96 3.70 -0.86 17.43
N ARG A 97 4.12 -2.03 16.93
CA ARG A 97 5.50 -2.48 17.00
C ARG A 97 6.04 -2.62 15.58
N PRO A 98 7.01 -1.78 15.16
CA PRO A 98 7.67 -1.93 13.87
C PRO A 98 8.28 -3.33 13.75
N HIS A 99 8.02 -4.00 12.64
CA HIS A 99 8.61 -5.30 12.37
C HIS A 99 9.90 -5.13 11.57
N VAL A 100 11.04 -5.30 12.25
CA VAL A 100 12.37 -5.33 11.64
C VAL A 100 12.68 -6.77 11.26
N GLY A 101 12.79 -7.03 9.96
CA GLY A 101 13.08 -8.35 9.43
C GLY A 101 14.56 -8.67 9.38
N ALA A 102 15.37 -7.67 9.05
CA ALA A 102 16.82 -7.80 8.96
C ALA A 102 17.50 -6.48 9.35
N VAL A 103 18.69 -6.62 9.92
CA VAL A 103 19.59 -5.51 10.28
C VAL A 103 20.96 -5.80 9.67
N TYR A 104 21.52 -4.83 8.98
CA TYR A 104 22.86 -4.90 8.38
C TYR A 104 23.71 -3.74 8.87
N SER A 105 25.04 -3.88 8.84
CA SER A 105 25.93 -2.72 8.94
C SER A 105 25.72 -1.80 7.73
N ILE A 106 25.96 -0.50 7.90
CA ILE A 106 25.97 0.46 6.79
C ILE A 106 27.01 0.08 5.73
N ASP A 107 28.12 -0.55 6.13
CA ASP A 107 29.15 -1.04 5.21
C ASP A 107 28.64 -2.18 4.30
N ASP A 108 27.63 -2.92 4.76
CA ASP A 108 27.03 -4.05 4.03
C ASP A 108 25.78 -3.64 3.22
N TYR A 109 25.63 -2.35 2.88
CA TYR A 109 24.42 -1.83 2.22
C TYR A 109 24.10 -2.53 0.89
N VAL A 110 25.10 -2.98 0.14
CA VAL A 110 24.90 -3.69 -1.14
C VAL A 110 24.17 -5.01 -0.89
N GLU A 111 24.63 -5.78 0.10
CA GLU A 111 24.04 -7.05 0.48
C GLU A 111 22.63 -6.85 1.05
N ALA A 112 22.43 -5.82 1.87
CA ALA A 112 21.11 -5.46 2.39
C ALA A 112 20.09 -5.14 1.28
N LEU A 113 20.51 -4.39 0.25
CA LEU A 113 19.67 -4.06 -0.89
C LEU A 113 19.34 -5.30 -1.74
N GLN A 114 20.32 -6.18 -1.96
CA GLN A 114 20.10 -7.46 -2.64
C GLN A 114 19.13 -8.35 -1.86
N ALA A 115 19.29 -8.45 -0.54
CA ALA A 115 18.38 -9.18 0.33
C ALA A 115 16.94 -8.67 0.23
N LYS A 116 16.77 -7.35 0.15
CA LYS A 116 15.45 -6.74 -0.01
C LYS A 116 14.85 -7.04 -1.38
N TRP A 117 15.65 -6.95 -2.44
CA TRP A 117 15.23 -7.22 -3.82
C TRP A 117 14.76 -8.66 -3.99
N GLU A 118 15.52 -9.61 -3.46
CA GLU A 118 15.21 -11.04 -3.49
C GLU A 118 14.14 -11.45 -2.47
N SER A 119 13.62 -10.51 -1.68
CA SER A 119 12.62 -10.76 -0.63
C SER A 119 13.05 -11.82 0.39
N ARG A 120 14.34 -11.82 0.81
CA ARG A 120 14.90 -12.80 1.75
C ARG A 120 14.35 -12.71 3.18
N PHE A 121 13.59 -11.66 3.50
CA PHE A 121 12.96 -11.46 4.81
C PHE A 121 11.62 -10.71 4.67
N VAL A 122 10.78 -10.82 5.71
CA VAL A 122 9.55 -10.04 5.86
C VAL A 122 9.80 -8.85 6.78
N GLY A 123 9.19 -7.70 6.49
CA GLY A 123 9.32 -6.48 7.28
C GLY A 123 10.33 -5.47 6.72
N GLY A 124 10.73 -4.54 7.59
CA GLY A 124 11.71 -3.50 7.28
C GLY A 124 13.15 -4.04 7.30
N CYS A 125 13.98 -3.47 6.44
CA CYS A 125 15.43 -3.64 6.45
C CYS A 125 16.04 -2.40 7.07
N VAL A 126 16.86 -2.55 8.10
CA VAL A 126 17.52 -1.43 8.77
C VAL A 126 19.03 -1.51 8.50
N LEU A 127 19.61 -0.38 8.13
CA LEU A 127 21.07 -0.20 8.10
C LEU A 127 21.48 0.50 9.39
N HIS A 128 22.40 -0.12 10.13
CA HIS A 128 22.97 0.46 11.34
C HIS A 128 24.31 1.13 11.02
N PRO A 129 24.54 2.38 11.43
CA PRO A 129 25.81 3.06 11.27
C PRO A 129 26.99 2.34 11.94
#